data_AF-A0A0E3KPP0-F1
#
_entry.id   AF-A0A0E3KPP0-F1
#
_cell.length_a   1.000
_cell.length_b   1.000
_cell.length_c   1.000
_cell.angle_alpha   90.00
_cell.angle_beta   90.00
_cell.angle_gamma   90.00
#
_symmetry.space_group_name_H-M   'P 1'
#
loop_
_entity.id
_entity.type
_entity.pdbx_description
1 polymer ?
#
loop_
_entity_poly.entity_id
_entity_poly.type
_entity_poly.pdbx_seq_one_letter_code
_entity_poly.pdbx_strand_id
1 'polypeptide(L)'
;MFHRKLLAFLLLVFFVISLTAPAASGIAGKKTVTPTEDTIRVYRTATGQIEVLDIETEYLPYVVAAENGEAPFESMKAQAVVSRTFAYYKKNHPSGSNFDLYDDERDQVYNPNKVLNKNHKKAVSETNGFILKYDGDTICSFYVKGTGNTAKYVTYNEGKSGDSIYQTSLGWRTDPPSKNPYNRGCMGQVQANKLANKGYDWISIFKYFYGEDIILTKIDLTKSNYKSQSKNTKLPNKASEDEVVSLSVLRKAAANDPARPQGEITPDADDDVKIVEEALAKEGLLSSKYAYDGSYGTATIKAYKKWQESIGSAPRYCDGIPGKKDLTKLGKKYGFTVDTSN
;
A
#
# COMPACT_ATOMS: atom_id res chain seq x y z
N MET A 1 75.56 -5.88 -29.84
CA MET A 1 74.36 -5.09 -30.21
C MET A 1 73.47 -4.98 -28.97
N PHE A 2 73.83 -4.03 -28.10
CA PHE A 2 73.19 -3.81 -26.79
C PHE A 2 72.02 -2.83 -26.96
N HIS A 3 70.79 -3.25 -26.67
CA HIS A 3 69.66 -2.34 -26.57
C HIS A 3 69.42 -1.97 -25.10
N ARG A 4 69.94 -0.81 -24.73
CA ARG A 4 69.64 -0.08 -23.49
C ARG A 4 68.17 0.35 -23.55
N LYS A 5 67.36 0.00 -22.55
CA LYS A 5 66.11 0.71 -22.28
C LYS A 5 66.25 1.50 -20.99
N LEU A 6 66.13 2.81 -21.19
CA LEU A 6 66.23 3.90 -20.25
C LEU A 6 65.10 3.80 -19.21
N LEU A 7 65.44 3.87 -17.93
CA LEU A 7 64.50 4.24 -16.86
C LEU A 7 64.21 5.74 -17.01
N ALA A 8 62.99 6.09 -17.41
CA ALA A 8 62.51 7.46 -17.37
C ALA A 8 61.79 7.69 -16.04
N PHE A 9 62.44 8.45 -15.16
CA PHE A 9 61.87 9.01 -13.94
C PHE A 9 60.93 10.15 -14.36
N LEU A 10 59.61 9.93 -14.28
CA LEU A 10 58.62 11.00 -14.49
C LEU A 10 58.16 11.52 -13.12
N LEU A 11 58.64 12.71 -12.78
CA LEU A 11 58.24 13.52 -11.65
C LEU A 11 56.76 13.90 -11.82
N LEU A 12 55.86 13.28 -11.04
CA LEU A 12 54.46 13.70 -10.96
C LEU A 12 54.33 14.79 -9.90
N VAL A 13 54.19 16.04 -10.35
CA VAL A 13 53.89 17.20 -9.52
C VAL A 13 52.46 17.05 -8.98
N PHE A 14 52.31 16.95 -7.67
CA PHE A 14 51.01 17.04 -7.00
C PHE A 14 50.52 18.50 -7.04
N PHE A 15 49.59 18.79 -7.95
CA PHE A 15 48.82 20.03 -7.92
C PHE A 15 47.64 19.82 -6.95
N VAL A 16 47.79 20.29 -5.71
CA VAL A 16 46.68 20.33 -4.74
C VAL A 16 45.76 21.48 -5.14
N ILE A 17 44.75 21.19 -5.96
CA ILE A 17 43.61 22.10 -6.13
C ILE A 17 42.72 21.88 -4.92
N SER A 18 42.74 22.83 -3.99
CA SER A 18 41.71 22.94 -2.97
C SER A 18 40.40 23.35 -3.65
N LEU A 19 39.60 22.37 -4.09
CA LEU A 19 38.19 22.62 -4.40
C LEU A 19 37.46 22.81 -3.07
N THR A 20 37.19 24.06 -2.72
CA THR A 20 36.14 24.38 -1.76
C THR A 20 34.81 23.96 -2.38
N ALA A 21 34.23 22.88 -1.86
CA ALA A 21 32.87 22.50 -2.19
C ALA A 21 31.92 23.61 -1.72
N PRO A 22 31.05 24.17 -2.57
CA PRO A 22 30.00 25.05 -2.09
C PRO A 22 29.08 24.28 -1.14
N ALA A 23 28.78 24.91 0.00
CA ALA A 23 27.93 24.37 1.05
C ALA A 23 26.61 23.83 0.49
N ALA A 24 26.28 22.59 0.87
CA ALA A 24 25.02 21.95 0.56
C ALA A 24 23.84 22.78 1.09
N SER A 25 23.06 23.34 0.17
CA SER A 25 21.79 23.98 0.50
C SER A 25 20.72 22.90 0.63
N GLY A 26 20.22 22.74 1.87
CA GLY A 26 18.95 22.14 2.29
C GLY A 26 18.34 21.03 1.45
N ILE A 27 18.66 19.77 1.78
CA ILE A 27 17.76 18.64 1.50
C ILE A 27 17.09 18.28 2.82
N ALA A 28 15.79 18.57 2.91
CA ALA A 28 14.93 18.15 4.01
C ALA A 28 15.06 16.63 4.22
N GLY A 29 15.23 16.22 5.47
CA GLY A 29 15.51 14.83 5.86
C GLY A 29 14.46 13.86 5.32
N LYS A 30 14.90 12.95 4.44
CA LYS A 30 14.12 11.80 3.99
C LYS A 30 13.88 10.90 5.20
N LYS A 31 12.61 10.73 5.59
CA LYS A 31 12.19 9.82 6.67
C LYS A 31 12.74 8.43 6.35
N THR A 32 13.60 7.89 7.21
CA THR A 32 14.08 6.51 7.08
C THR A 32 12.97 5.56 7.53
N VAL A 33 12.15 5.10 6.59
CA VAL A 33 11.18 4.03 6.84
C VAL A 33 11.96 2.74 7.09
N THR A 34 11.75 2.09 8.24
CA THR A 34 12.34 0.78 8.51
C THR A 34 11.61 -0.25 7.65
N PRO A 35 12.31 -1.15 6.93
CA PRO A 35 11.65 -2.15 6.11
C PRO A 35 10.69 -3.04 6.93
N THR A 36 9.43 -3.06 6.55
CA THR A 36 8.38 -3.99 7.03
C THR A 36 7.78 -4.77 5.85
N GLU A 37 6.84 -5.70 6.11
CA GLU A 37 6.08 -6.35 5.05
C GLU A 37 5.29 -5.37 4.17
N ASP A 38 5.01 -4.17 4.67
CA ASP A 38 4.20 -3.18 3.99
C ASP A 38 5.05 -2.19 3.18
N THR A 39 6.38 -2.34 3.22
CA THR A 39 7.33 -1.48 2.52
C THR A 39 8.00 -2.16 1.34
N ILE A 40 8.48 -1.37 0.39
CA ILE A 40 9.25 -1.82 -0.77
C ILE A 40 10.54 -1.02 -0.89
N ARG A 41 11.66 -1.73 -1.16
CA ARG A 41 12.97 -1.12 -1.42
C ARG A 41 13.13 -0.87 -2.91
N VAL A 42 13.01 0.38 -3.33
CA VAL A 42 13.05 0.79 -4.74
C VAL A 42 14.42 1.39 -5.07
N TYR A 43 15.11 0.80 -6.04
CA TYR A 43 16.31 1.41 -6.61
C TYR A 43 15.92 2.56 -7.56
N ARG A 44 16.40 3.76 -7.25
CA ARG A 44 16.14 4.98 -8.02
C ARG A 44 17.18 5.16 -9.10
N THR A 45 16.85 4.79 -10.35
CA THR A 45 17.80 4.79 -11.47
C THR A 45 18.43 6.15 -11.72
N ALA A 46 17.69 7.24 -11.49
CA ALA A 46 18.19 8.60 -11.67
C ALA A 46 19.28 9.02 -10.66
N THR A 47 19.35 8.39 -9.48
CA THR A 47 20.23 8.82 -8.38
C THR A 47 21.17 7.72 -7.89
N GLY A 48 20.90 6.46 -8.22
CA GLY A 48 21.57 5.30 -7.66
C GLY A 48 21.24 5.00 -6.20
N GLN A 49 20.31 5.74 -5.59
CA GLN A 49 19.88 5.55 -4.21
C GLN A 49 18.79 4.48 -4.09
N ILE A 50 18.66 3.92 -2.88
CA ILE A 50 17.55 3.02 -2.53
C ILE A 50 16.58 3.80 -1.63
N GLU A 51 15.30 3.77 -2.00
CA GLU A 51 14.20 4.31 -1.20
C GLU A 51 13.45 3.17 -0.55
N VAL A 52 13.10 3.32 0.73
CA VAL A 52 12.16 2.41 1.42
C VAL A 52 10.84 3.16 1.50
N LEU A 53 9.82 2.62 0.85
CA LEU A 53 8.53 3.27 0.66
C LEU A 53 7.41 2.38 1.16
N ASP A 54 6.41 2.95 1.82
CA ASP A 54 5.14 2.28 2.05
C ASP A 54 4.46 1.94 0.70
N ILE A 55 4.07 0.67 0.53
CA ILE A 55 3.56 0.17 -0.74
C ILE A 55 2.26 0.88 -1.13
N GLU A 56 1.35 1.10 -0.17
CA GLU A 56 -0.01 1.58 -0.44
C GLU A 56 -0.10 3.10 -0.58
N THR A 57 0.74 3.83 0.16
CA THR A 57 0.61 5.28 0.30
C THR A 57 1.72 6.05 -0.41
N GLU A 58 2.92 5.49 -0.51
CA GLU A 58 4.10 6.17 -1.07
C GLU A 58 4.52 5.62 -2.43
N TYR A 59 4.25 4.34 -2.73
CA TYR A 59 4.67 3.70 -3.98
C TYR A 59 3.55 3.56 -5.01
N LEU A 60 2.50 2.78 -4.71
CA LEU A 60 1.49 2.39 -5.69
C LEU A 60 0.73 3.55 -6.33
N PRO A 61 0.34 4.64 -5.64
CA PRO A 61 -0.34 5.75 -6.29
C PRO A 61 0.48 6.36 -7.43
N TYR A 62 1.80 6.45 -7.26
CA TYR A 62 2.71 6.96 -8.28
C TYR A 62 2.99 5.96 -9.40
N VAL A 63 3.00 4.66 -9.10
CA VAL A 63 3.04 3.62 -10.13
C VAL A 63 1.78 3.68 -11.00
N VAL A 64 0.59 3.70 -10.39
CA VAL A 64 -0.67 3.82 -11.14
C VAL A 64 -0.70 5.09 -12.00
N ALA A 65 -0.26 6.23 -11.45
CA ALA A 65 -0.18 7.49 -12.18
C ALA A 65 0.82 7.45 -13.36
N ALA A 66 1.94 6.74 -13.21
CA ALA A 66 2.96 6.63 -14.24
C ALA A 66 2.55 5.65 -15.35
N GLU A 67 1.92 4.54 -14.98
CA GLU A 67 1.60 3.42 -15.86
C GLU A 67 0.30 3.63 -16.63
N ASN A 68 -0.78 3.99 -15.93
CA ASN A 68 -2.13 4.04 -16.52
C ASN A 68 -2.97 5.19 -15.93
N GLY A 69 -2.35 6.36 -15.77
CA GLY A 69 -2.85 7.48 -14.97
C GLY A 69 -4.12 8.19 -15.48
N GLU A 70 -4.54 7.98 -16.73
CA GLU A 70 -5.76 8.56 -17.32
C GLU A 70 -6.77 7.48 -17.75
N ALA A 71 -6.64 6.27 -17.20
CA ALA A 71 -7.47 5.13 -17.53
C ALA A 71 -8.89 5.20 -16.93
N PRO A 72 -9.83 4.39 -17.45
CA PRO A 72 -11.07 4.12 -16.74
C PRO A 72 -10.79 3.60 -15.33
N PHE A 73 -11.63 3.98 -14.36
CA PHE A 73 -11.35 3.77 -12.94
C PHE A 73 -11.19 2.28 -12.56
N GLU A 74 -11.99 1.38 -13.16
CA GLU A 74 -11.86 -0.07 -12.97
C GLU A 74 -10.52 -0.62 -13.51
N SER A 75 -9.99 -0.02 -14.58
CA SER A 75 -8.67 -0.36 -15.10
C SER A 75 -7.55 0.17 -14.18
N MET A 76 -7.73 1.34 -13.55
CA MET A 76 -6.80 1.83 -12.52
C MET A 76 -6.77 0.92 -11.29
N LYS A 77 -7.93 0.38 -10.87
CA LYS A 77 -8.02 -0.61 -9.79
C LYS A 77 -7.33 -1.92 -10.14
N ALA A 78 -7.55 -2.43 -11.34
CA ALA A 78 -6.85 -3.61 -11.85
C ALA A 78 -5.33 -3.37 -11.89
N GLN A 79 -4.89 -2.20 -12.38
CA GLN A 79 -3.49 -1.78 -12.37
C GLN A 79 -2.93 -1.74 -10.94
N ALA A 80 -3.66 -1.19 -9.97
CA ALA A 80 -3.19 -1.14 -8.58
C ALA A 80 -2.93 -2.55 -8.01
N VAL A 81 -3.85 -3.49 -8.22
CA VAL A 81 -3.75 -4.87 -7.73
C VAL A 81 -2.63 -5.65 -8.41
N VAL A 82 -2.52 -5.52 -9.73
CA VAL A 82 -1.45 -6.12 -10.51
C VAL A 82 -0.10 -5.53 -10.11
N SER A 83 0.00 -4.22 -9.97
CA SER A 83 1.23 -3.56 -9.52
C SER A 83 1.62 -3.95 -8.10
N ARG A 84 0.65 -4.07 -7.17
CA ARG A 84 0.87 -4.55 -5.81
C ARG A 84 1.38 -5.98 -5.79
N THR A 85 0.73 -6.84 -6.58
CA THR A 85 1.12 -8.25 -6.69
C THR A 85 2.56 -8.37 -7.19
N PHE A 86 2.94 -7.60 -8.22
CA PHE A 86 4.32 -7.57 -8.71
C PHE A 86 5.30 -7.10 -7.63
N ALA A 87 4.98 -6.02 -6.89
CA ALA A 87 5.82 -5.55 -5.79
C ALA A 87 6.07 -6.63 -4.73
N TYR A 88 5.02 -7.33 -4.26
CA TYR A 88 5.16 -8.45 -3.31
C TYR A 88 5.89 -9.66 -3.91
N TYR A 89 5.71 -9.95 -5.21
CA TYR A 89 6.51 -10.96 -5.90
C TYR A 89 8.00 -10.60 -5.88
N LYS A 90 8.36 -9.32 -6.13
CA LYS A 90 9.75 -8.83 -6.11
C LYS A 90 10.36 -8.80 -4.73
N LYS A 91 9.59 -8.62 -3.65
CA LYS A 91 10.12 -8.80 -2.29
C LYS A 91 10.65 -10.22 -2.06
N ASN A 92 9.98 -11.22 -2.63
CA ASN A 92 10.40 -12.62 -2.57
C ASN A 92 11.40 -13.00 -3.67
N HIS A 93 11.45 -12.22 -4.76
CA HIS A 93 12.32 -12.42 -5.92
C HIS A 93 13.01 -11.11 -6.33
N PRO A 94 13.91 -10.59 -5.49
CA PRO A 94 14.44 -9.25 -5.64
C PRO A 94 15.31 -9.10 -6.90
N SER A 95 15.23 -7.92 -7.53
CA SER A 95 16.06 -7.55 -8.68
C SER A 95 17.54 -7.36 -8.33
N GLY A 96 17.84 -7.09 -7.06
CA GLY A 96 19.21 -6.91 -6.59
C GLY A 96 19.41 -7.44 -5.17
N SER A 97 20.66 -7.39 -4.70
CA SER A 97 21.03 -7.94 -3.39
C SER A 97 20.50 -7.12 -2.21
N ASN A 98 20.25 -5.82 -2.40
CA ASN A 98 19.84 -4.89 -1.34
C ASN A 98 18.59 -4.06 -1.66
N PHE A 99 17.93 -4.30 -2.80
CA PHE A 99 16.68 -3.66 -3.20
C PHE A 99 15.75 -4.68 -3.87
N ASP A 100 14.46 -4.41 -3.85
CA ASP A 100 13.43 -5.34 -4.34
C ASP A 100 13.20 -5.15 -5.84
N LEU A 101 13.08 -3.91 -6.31
CA LEU A 101 12.81 -3.59 -7.72
C LEU A 101 13.44 -2.27 -8.20
N TYR A 102 13.58 -2.14 -9.52
CA TYR A 102 13.93 -0.90 -10.22
C TYR A 102 12.69 -0.01 -10.44
N ASP A 103 12.89 1.30 -10.45
CA ASP A 103 11.85 2.30 -10.70
C ASP A 103 11.49 2.55 -12.18
N ASP A 104 11.98 1.70 -13.09
CA ASP A 104 11.82 1.82 -14.54
C ASP A 104 11.28 0.54 -15.19
N GLU A 105 11.27 0.52 -16.53
CA GLU A 105 10.68 -0.56 -17.35
C GLU A 105 11.30 -1.95 -17.15
N ARG A 106 12.44 -2.07 -16.43
CA ARG A 106 12.96 -3.39 -16.04
C ARG A 106 12.04 -4.09 -15.05
N ASP A 107 11.33 -3.33 -14.23
CA ASP A 107 10.37 -3.81 -13.24
C ASP A 107 9.05 -3.03 -13.34
N GLN A 108 8.91 -1.90 -12.64
CA GLN A 108 7.71 -1.08 -12.65
C GLN A 108 8.07 0.40 -12.65
N VAL A 109 7.38 1.20 -13.46
CA VAL A 109 7.66 2.64 -13.52
C VAL A 109 7.12 3.33 -12.27
N TYR A 110 8.03 3.73 -11.37
CA TYR A 110 7.72 4.55 -10.20
C TYR A 110 8.26 5.97 -10.40
N ASN A 111 7.35 6.94 -10.47
CA ASN A 111 7.72 8.34 -10.70
C ASN A 111 7.10 9.27 -9.65
N PRO A 112 7.85 9.62 -8.57
CA PRO A 112 7.38 10.52 -7.51
C PRO A 112 7.17 11.97 -7.97
N ASN A 113 7.62 12.34 -9.17
CA ASN A 113 7.39 13.67 -9.74
C ASN A 113 6.04 13.78 -10.46
N LYS A 114 5.26 12.70 -10.54
CA LYS A 114 3.91 12.74 -11.11
C LYS A 114 2.96 13.49 -10.18
N VAL A 115 2.12 14.35 -10.77
CA VAL A 115 1.00 14.95 -10.04
C VAL A 115 -0.09 13.90 -9.87
N LEU A 116 -0.36 13.51 -8.63
CA LEU A 116 -1.43 12.57 -8.32
C LEU A 116 -2.78 13.26 -8.37
N ASN A 117 -3.77 12.59 -8.97
CA ASN A 117 -5.18 12.96 -8.85
C ASN A 117 -5.89 12.04 -7.83
N LYS A 118 -7.14 12.37 -7.50
CA LYS A 118 -7.95 11.59 -6.56
C LYS A 118 -8.11 10.12 -6.99
N ASN A 119 -8.22 9.86 -8.29
CA ASN A 119 -8.48 8.51 -8.79
C ASN A 119 -7.27 7.59 -8.63
N HIS A 120 -6.04 8.10 -8.71
CA HIS A 120 -4.82 7.31 -8.44
C HIS A 120 -4.83 6.76 -7.01
N LYS A 121 -5.05 7.63 -6.03
CA LYS A 121 -5.12 7.25 -4.60
C LYS A 121 -6.35 6.39 -4.30
N LYS A 122 -7.50 6.71 -4.89
CA LYS A 122 -8.77 5.99 -4.69
C LYS A 122 -8.70 4.57 -5.27
N ALA A 123 -8.06 4.36 -6.42
CA ALA A 123 -7.91 3.04 -7.01
C ALA A 123 -7.05 2.11 -6.14
N VAL A 124 -5.96 2.65 -5.56
CA VAL A 124 -5.08 1.91 -4.65
C VAL A 124 -5.81 1.58 -3.34
N SER A 125 -6.43 2.57 -2.70
CA SER A 125 -7.16 2.38 -1.43
C SER A 125 -8.36 1.45 -1.55
N GLU A 126 -9.18 1.55 -2.61
CA GLU A 126 -10.31 0.63 -2.82
C GLU A 126 -9.89 -0.81 -3.17
N THR A 127 -8.61 -1.03 -3.40
CA THR A 127 -8.03 -2.36 -3.63
C THR A 127 -6.96 -2.72 -2.60
N ASN A 128 -6.93 -2.00 -1.46
CA ASN A 128 -5.87 -2.09 -0.46
C ASN A 128 -5.65 -3.53 0.02
N GLY A 129 -4.38 -3.94 0.03
CA GLY A 129 -3.96 -5.26 0.50
C GLY A 129 -4.36 -6.42 -0.39
N PHE A 130 -5.08 -6.22 -1.49
CA PHE A 130 -5.44 -7.32 -2.41
C PHE A 130 -4.30 -7.64 -3.39
N ILE A 131 -3.88 -8.90 -3.41
CA ILE A 131 -2.91 -9.47 -4.35
C ILE A 131 -3.45 -10.72 -5.04
N LEU A 132 -2.81 -11.10 -6.13
CA LEU A 132 -3.17 -12.26 -6.93
C LEU A 132 -2.26 -13.46 -6.60
N LYS A 133 -2.89 -14.60 -6.31
CA LYS A 133 -2.20 -15.86 -6.02
C LYS A 133 -2.69 -17.01 -6.90
N TYR A 134 -1.80 -17.94 -7.19
CA TYR A 134 -2.12 -19.23 -7.80
C TYR A 134 -1.37 -20.32 -7.04
N ASP A 135 -2.06 -21.38 -6.67
CA ASP A 135 -1.47 -22.50 -5.90
C ASP A 135 -0.74 -22.08 -4.61
N GLY A 136 -1.26 -21.04 -3.94
CA GLY A 136 -0.67 -20.47 -2.72
C GLY A 136 0.44 -19.44 -2.96
N ASP A 137 1.04 -19.43 -4.15
CA ASP A 137 2.13 -18.53 -4.54
C ASP A 137 1.62 -17.19 -5.07
N THR A 138 2.30 -16.11 -4.70
CA THR A 138 2.11 -14.79 -5.32
C THR A 138 2.65 -14.82 -6.73
N ILE A 139 1.81 -14.55 -7.72
CA ILE A 139 2.22 -14.59 -9.13
C ILE A 139 3.10 -13.41 -9.48
N CYS A 140 3.88 -13.49 -10.57
CA CYS A 140 4.64 -12.33 -11.04
C CYS A 140 3.72 -11.19 -11.50
N SER A 141 2.52 -11.50 -12.00
CA SER A 141 1.53 -10.52 -12.50
C SER A 141 2.11 -9.54 -13.52
N PHE A 142 2.76 -10.07 -14.56
CA PHE A 142 3.30 -9.25 -15.66
C PHE A 142 2.22 -8.32 -16.24
N TYR A 143 2.62 -7.11 -16.63
CA TYR A 143 1.77 -6.22 -17.40
C TYR A 143 2.63 -5.39 -18.36
N VAL A 144 2.00 -4.93 -19.44
CA VAL A 144 2.63 -4.09 -20.46
C VAL A 144 1.61 -3.11 -21.04
N LYS A 145 2.08 -2.12 -21.80
CA LYS A 145 1.20 -1.23 -22.58
C LYS A 145 0.21 -1.99 -23.46
N GLY A 146 0.64 -3.10 -24.07
CA GLY A 146 -0.21 -3.98 -24.87
C GLY A 146 -0.44 -3.52 -26.31
N THR A 147 0.43 -2.64 -26.81
CA THR A 147 0.44 -2.13 -28.18
C THR A 147 1.86 -2.09 -28.75
N GLY A 148 1.98 -1.96 -30.07
CA GLY A 148 3.28 -1.96 -30.76
C GLY A 148 4.10 -3.20 -30.39
N ASN A 149 5.36 -2.99 -30.03
CA ASN A 149 6.30 -4.08 -29.70
C ASN A 149 5.92 -4.88 -28.44
N THR A 150 5.05 -4.35 -27.60
CA THR A 150 4.60 -5.04 -26.37
C THR A 150 3.35 -5.90 -26.57
N ALA A 151 2.64 -5.74 -27.69
CA ALA A 151 1.37 -6.45 -27.94
C ALA A 151 1.53 -7.98 -27.90
N LYS A 152 2.69 -8.49 -28.36
CA LYS A 152 3.02 -9.92 -28.40
C LYS A 152 3.15 -10.57 -27.01
N TYR A 153 3.26 -9.78 -25.94
CA TYR A 153 3.39 -10.31 -24.58
C TYR A 153 2.04 -10.48 -23.89
N VAL A 154 0.99 -9.79 -24.34
CA VAL A 154 -0.35 -9.84 -23.75
C VAL A 154 -0.96 -11.23 -23.94
N THR A 155 -1.57 -11.76 -22.88
CA THR A 155 -2.27 -13.04 -22.91
C THR A 155 -3.78 -12.85 -22.81
N TYR A 156 -4.56 -13.79 -23.36
CA TYR A 156 -6.02 -13.74 -23.37
C TYR A 156 -6.52 -15.05 -22.76
N ASN A 157 -6.74 -15.04 -21.44
CA ASN A 157 -7.01 -16.20 -20.59
C ASN A 157 -8.42 -16.21 -19.98
N GLU A 158 -9.31 -15.35 -20.45
CA GLU A 158 -10.75 -15.37 -20.10
C GLU A 158 -11.32 -16.78 -20.26
N GLY A 159 -12.01 -17.26 -19.22
CA GLY A 159 -12.60 -18.61 -19.20
C GLY A 159 -11.60 -19.77 -19.12
N LYS A 160 -10.29 -19.52 -19.00
CA LYS A 160 -9.25 -20.57 -18.90
C LYS A 160 -8.74 -20.72 -17.47
N SER A 161 -8.33 -21.94 -17.14
CA SER A 161 -7.77 -22.31 -15.84
C SER A 161 -6.75 -23.44 -15.98
N GLY A 162 -5.97 -23.68 -14.92
CA GLY A 162 -4.95 -24.71 -14.84
C GLY A 162 -3.99 -24.64 -16.03
N ASP A 163 -3.81 -25.78 -16.69
CA ASP A 163 -2.89 -25.95 -17.82
C ASP A 163 -3.44 -25.43 -19.15
N SER A 164 -4.68 -24.94 -19.18
CA SER A 164 -5.27 -24.37 -20.40
C SER A 164 -4.85 -22.92 -20.66
N ILE A 165 -4.24 -22.25 -19.67
CA ILE A 165 -3.84 -20.85 -19.81
C ILE A 165 -2.64 -20.67 -20.75
N TYR A 166 -2.56 -19.50 -21.36
CA TYR A 166 -1.37 -19.06 -22.07
C TYR A 166 -0.46 -18.27 -21.12
N GLN A 167 0.79 -18.71 -21.03
CA GLN A 167 1.85 -18.01 -20.32
C GLN A 167 2.46 -16.93 -21.22
N THR A 168 2.82 -15.79 -20.64
CA THR A 168 3.53 -14.74 -21.39
C THR A 168 4.99 -15.14 -21.63
N SER A 169 5.58 -14.67 -22.73
CA SER A 169 7.00 -14.87 -23.02
C SER A 169 7.94 -13.93 -22.25
N LEU A 170 7.40 -13.01 -21.44
CA LEU A 170 8.19 -12.23 -20.48
C LEU A 170 8.72 -13.08 -19.32
N GLY A 171 7.99 -14.14 -18.97
CA GLY A 171 8.41 -15.12 -17.98
C GLY A 171 8.84 -16.43 -18.62
N TRP A 172 9.50 -17.27 -17.82
CA TRP A 172 9.79 -18.65 -18.22
C TRP A 172 8.48 -19.39 -18.51
N ARG A 173 8.39 -20.08 -19.66
CA ARG A 173 7.21 -20.87 -20.05
C ARG A 173 7.48 -22.34 -19.87
N THR A 174 6.49 -23.09 -19.40
CA THR A 174 6.55 -24.53 -19.17
C THR A 174 5.39 -25.25 -19.83
N ASP A 175 5.58 -26.54 -20.05
CA ASP A 175 4.54 -27.45 -20.49
C ASP A 175 4.50 -28.68 -19.55
N PRO A 176 3.43 -28.87 -18.77
CA PRO A 176 2.26 -27.98 -18.66
C PRO A 176 2.54 -26.61 -18.00
N PRO A 177 1.68 -25.59 -18.18
CA PRO A 177 1.79 -24.29 -17.51
C PRO A 177 1.89 -24.35 -15.98
N SER A 178 1.22 -25.29 -15.32
CA SER A 178 1.29 -25.48 -13.86
C SER A 178 2.70 -25.71 -13.31
N LYS A 179 3.66 -26.15 -14.12
CA LYS A 179 5.07 -26.28 -13.70
C LYS A 179 5.76 -24.95 -13.39
N ASN A 180 5.19 -23.82 -13.81
CA ASN A 180 5.62 -22.49 -13.38
C ASN A 180 4.42 -21.67 -12.89
N PRO A 181 4.07 -21.74 -11.60
CA PRO A 181 2.90 -21.06 -11.05
C PRO A 181 3.00 -19.53 -11.10
N TYR A 182 4.20 -18.96 -11.21
CA TYR A 182 4.42 -17.51 -11.23
C TYR A 182 4.00 -16.86 -12.55
N ASN A 183 4.12 -17.57 -13.67
CA ASN A 183 3.81 -17.05 -15.00
C ASN A 183 2.38 -17.44 -15.39
N ARG A 184 1.42 -16.61 -15.01
CA ARG A 184 0.00 -16.79 -15.31
C ARG A 184 -0.50 -16.04 -16.55
N GLY A 185 0.38 -15.26 -17.17
CA GLY A 185 0.04 -14.40 -18.29
C GLY A 185 0.52 -12.96 -18.09
N CYS A 186 0.02 -12.06 -18.92
CA CYS A 186 0.39 -10.65 -18.92
C CYS A 186 -0.81 -9.76 -19.28
N MET A 187 -1.12 -8.80 -18.40
CA MET A 187 -2.15 -7.80 -18.63
C MET A 187 -1.68 -6.73 -19.62
N GLY A 188 -2.47 -6.47 -20.65
CA GLY A 188 -2.28 -5.32 -21.54
C GLY A 188 -3.06 -4.11 -21.05
N GLN A 189 -2.42 -2.99 -20.74
CA GLN A 189 -3.06 -1.76 -20.23
C GLN A 189 -4.12 -1.23 -21.19
N VAL A 190 -3.81 -1.17 -22.50
CA VAL A 190 -4.79 -0.74 -23.51
C VAL A 190 -5.98 -1.69 -23.60
N GLN A 191 -5.78 -2.99 -23.44
CA GLN A 191 -6.83 -4.00 -23.42
C GLN A 191 -7.67 -3.89 -22.14
N ALA A 192 -7.05 -3.72 -20.97
CA ALA A 192 -7.74 -3.48 -19.70
C ALA A 192 -8.64 -2.24 -19.77
N ASN A 193 -8.16 -1.14 -20.36
CA ASN A 193 -8.96 0.06 -20.59
C ASN A 193 -10.19 -0.22 -21.48
N LYS A 194 -10.02 -1.02 -22.54
CA LYS A 194 -11.14 -1.43 -23.41
C LYS A 194 -12.16 -2.31 -22.67
N LEU A 195 -11.71 -3.22 -21.81
CA LEU A 195 -12.58 -4.07 -21.00
C LEU A 195 -13.37 -3.22 -19.99
N ALA A 196 -12.71 -2.31 -19.28
CA ALA A 196 -13.36 -1.40 -18.35
C ALA A 196 -14.44 -0.54 -19.05
N ASN A 197 -14.16 -0.03 -20.26
CA ASN A 197 -15.15 0.71 -21.05
C ASN A 197 -16.33 -0.15 -21.54
N LYS A 198 -16.17 -1.48 -21.57
CA LYS A 198 -17.25 -2.43 -21.85
C LYS A 198 -18.02 -2.84 -20.58
N GLY A 199 -17.69 -2.26 -19.42
CA GLY A 199 -18.36 -2.53 -18.16
C GLY A 199 -17.75 -3.66 -17.33
N TYR A 200 -16.56 -4.16 -17.67
CA TYR A 200 -15.85 -5.11 -16.82
C TYR A 200 -15.37 -4.40 -15.55
N ASP A 201 -15.59 -5.03 -14.40
CA ASP A 201 -14.97 -4.60 -13.14
C ASP A 201 -13.49 -5.02 -13.08
N TRP A 202 -12.77 -4.44 -12.13
CA TRP A 202 -11.34 -4.68 -11.92
C TRP A 202 -10.98 -6.15 -11.68
N ILE A 203 -11.89 -6.94 -11.10
CA ILE A 203 -11.69 -8.38 -10.86
C ILE A 203 -11.72 -9.13 -12.18
N SER A 204 -12.78 -8.91 -12.94
CA SER A 204 -12.99 -9.52 -14.26
C SER A 204 -11.86 -9.14 -15.22
N ILE A 205 -11.33 -7.92 -15.12
CA ILE A 205 -10.18 -7.47 -15.91
C ILE A 205 -8.94 -8.32 -15.64
N PHE A 206 -8.50 -8.50 -14.39
CA PHE A 206 -7.27 -9.29 -14.18
C PHE A 206 -7.49 -10.78 -14.46
N LYS A 207 -8.69 -11.32 -14.19
CA LYS A 207 -9.02 -12.72 -14.53
C LYS A 207 -8.94 -12.98 -16.03
N TYR A 208 -9.37 -12.01 -16.84
CA TYR A 208 -9.23 -12.04 -18.29
C TYR A 208 -7.78 -12.32 -18.76
N PHE A 209 -6.78 -11.80 -18.05
CA PHE A 209 -5.37 -11.95 -18.44
C PHE A 209 -4.65 -13.11 -17.72
N TYR A 210 -5.03 -13.43 -16.49
CA TYR A 210 -4.31 -14.38 -15.63
C TYR A 210 -5.04 -15.71 -15.38
N GLY A 211 -6.26 -15.87 -15.90
CA GLY A 211 -7.11 -17.05 -15.76
C GLY A 211 -8.16 -16.93 -14.64
N GLU A 212 -9.23 -17.72 -14.75
CA GLU A 212 -10.40 -17.67 -13.84
C GLU A 212 -10.11 -18.15 -12.41
N ASP A 213 -9.13 -19.03 -12.30
CA ASP A 213 -8.64 -19.72 -11.10
C ASP A 213 -7.59 -18.91 -10.32
N ILE A 214 -7.26 -17.69 -10.77
CA ILE A 214 -6.46 -16.78 -9.96
C ILE A 214 -7.25 -16.37 -8.70
N ILE A 215 -6.59 -16.48 -7.54
CA ILE A 215 -7.19 -16.20 -6.24
C ILE A 215 -6.82 -14.80 -5.80
N LEU A 216 -7.84 -13.99 -5.54
CA LEU A 216 -7.69 -12.69 -4.90
C LEU A 216 -7.53 -12.88 -3.40
N THR A 217 -6.36 -12.53 -2.86
CA THR A 217 -6.02 -12.68 -1.45
C THR A 217 -5.81 -11.31 -0.81
N LYS A 218 -6.45 -11.03 0.33
CA LYS A 218 -6.11 -9.87 1.15
C LYS A 218 -4.93 -10.22 2.06
N ILE A 219 -3.83 -9.48 1.97
CA ILE A 219 -2.65 -9.68 2.80
C ILE A 219 -3.00 -9.26 4.23
N ASP A 220 -2.69 -10.14 5.18
CA ASP A 220 -2.84 -9.89 6.60
C ASP A 220 -1.58 -9.18 7.13
N LEU A 221 -1.61 -7.84 7.13
CA LEU A 221 -0.49 -6.99 7.53
C LEU A 221 -0.19 -7.11 9.04
N THR A 222 -1.00 -7.86 9.81
CA THR A 222 -0.81 -8.09 11.25
C THR A 222 0.10 -9.29 11.57
N LYS A 223 0.40 -10.15 10.59
CA LYS A 223 1.11 -11.42 10.83
C LYS A 223 2.63 -11.38 10.66
N SER A 224 3.23 -10.24 10.30
CA SER A 224 4.69 -10.13 10.17
C SER A 224 5.39 -9.87 11.50
N ASN A 225 5.42 -10.89 12.37
CA ASN A 225 6.23 -10.87 13.58
C ASN A 225 7.72 -11.04 13.23
N TYR A 226 8.43 -9.94 12.99
CA TYR A 226 9.88 -9.91 13.22
C TYR A 226 10.14 -9.37 14.63
N LYS A 227 10.75 -10.20 15.48
CA LYS A 227 11.14 -9.87 16.85
C LYS A 227 11.99 -8.58 16.86
N SER A 228 11.50 -7.50 17.46
CA SER A 228 12.39 -6.43 17.93
C SER A 228 12.05 -6.03 19.37
N GLN A 229 13.09 -6.07 20.20
CA GLN A 229 13.05 -5.64 21.59
C GLN A 229 12.73 -4.16 21.68
N SER A 230 11.85 -3.82 22.62
CA SER A 230 11.46 -2.46 22.94
C SER A 230 12.67 -1.57 23.28
N LYS A 231 12.77 -0.39 22.67
CA LYS A 231 13.16 0.82 23.39
C LYS A 231 12.32 2.01 22.98
N ASN A 232 11.66 2.51 24.01
CA ASN A 232 10.76 3.63 24.14
C ASN A 232 11.47 4.96 23.84
N THR A 233 10.93 5.78 22.93
CA THR A 233 11.08 7.24 22.97
C THR A 233 9.81 7.92 22.44
N LYS A 234 9.44 8.97 23.17
CA LYS A 234 8.16 9.67 23.17
C LYS A 234 8.29 11.01 22.43
N LEU A 235 7.16 11.49 21.86
CA LEU A 235 6.79 12.86 21.44
C LEU A 235 7.24 13.31 20.03
N PRO A 236 6.56 14.27 19.33
CA PRO A 236 5.37 15.07 19.68
C PRO A 236 4.25 15.16 18.59
N ASN A 237 3.07 15.65 19.02
CA ASN A 237 1.88 15.98 18.20
C ASN A 237 2.08 17.20 17.27
N LYS A 238 1.50 17.18 16.06
CA LYS A 238 0.37 18.06 15.64
C LYS A 238 -0.11 17.84 14.17
N ALA A 239 -1.38 17.42 14.08
CA ALA A 239 -2.46 17.69 13.11
C ALA A 239 -2.26 17.40 11.60
N SER A 240 -3.04 16.45 11.06
CA SER A 240 -3.44 16.40 9.65
C SER A 240 -4.88 15.88 9.50
N GLU A 241 -5.66 16.58 8.68
CA GLU A 241 -7.13 16.57 8.56
C GLU A 241 -7.79 15.36 7.83
N ASP A 242 -7.18 14.18 7.75
CA ASP A 242 -7.74 13.07 6.96
C ASP A 242 -7.96 11.76 7.74
N GLU A 243 -8.28 11.83 9.04
CA GLU A 243 -8.72 10.64 9.79
C GLU A 243 -10.15 10.27 9.35
N VAL A 244 -10.36 9.05 8.86
CA VAL A 244 -11.69 8.51 8.50
C VAL A 244 -12.00 7.39 9.49
N VAL A 245 -13.16 7.48 10.14
CA VAL A 245 -13.63 6.52 11.13
C VAL A 245 -14.84 5.75 10.59
N SER A 246 -14.81 4.42 10.62
CA SER A 246 -15.93 3.61 10.13
C SER A 246 -17.02 3.40 11.20
N LEU A 247 -18.25 3.84 10.87
CA LEU A 247 -19.41 3.64 11.73
C LEU A 247 -19.76 2.15 11.91
N SER A 248 -19.61 1.33 10.86
CA SER A 248 -19.94 -0.09 10.91
C SER A 248 -18.95 -0.86 11.78
N VAL A 249 -17.66 -0.54 11.68
CA VAL A 249 -16.58 -1.09 12.50
C VAL A 249 -16.76 -0.72 13.97
N LEU A 250 -17.02 0.56 14.27
CA LEU A 250 -17.26 1.01 15.65
C LEU A 250 -18.48 0.34 16.30
N ARG A 251 -19.57 0.15 15.54
CA ARG A 251 -20.76 -0.55 16.06
C ARG A 251 -20.47 -2.03 16.33
N LYS A 252 -19.63 -2.66 15.51
CA LYS A 252 -19.15 -4.02 15.74
C LYS A 252 -18.28 -4.09 16.99
N ALA A 253 -17.35 -3.16 17.18
CA ALA A 253 -16.53 -3.07 18.39
C ALA A 253 -17.39 -2.88 19.64
N ALA A 254 -18.31 -1.91 19.61
CA ALA A 254 -19.19 -1.60 20.73
C ALA A 254 -20.12 -2.77 21.13
N ALA A 255 -20.44 -3.65 20.19
CA ALA A 255 -21.24 -4.86 20.46
C ALA A 255 -20.43 -6.01 21.06
N ASN A 256 -19.14 -6.11 20.76
CA ASN A 256 -18.33 -7.30 21.08
C ASN A 256 -17.33 -7.05 22.22
N ASP A 257 -16.66 -5.90 22.24
CA ASP A 257 -15.54 -5.62 23.16
C ASP A 257 -15.89 -5.61 24.65
N PRO A 258 -17.08 -5.12 25.08
CA PRO A 258 -17.42 -5.11 26.51
C PRO A 258 -17.50 -6.49 27.17
N ALA A 259 -17.71 -7.54 26.36
CA ALA A 259 -17.82 -8.93 26.82
C ALA A 259 -16.48 -9.69 26.74
N ARG A 260 -15.45 -9.09 26.16
CA ARG A 260 -14.14 -9.74 25.98
C ARG A 260 -13.27 -9.65 27.23
N PRO A 261 -12.27 -10.53 27.38
CA PRO A 261 -11.21 -10.38 28.37
C PRO A 261 -10.53 -9.01 28.31
N GLN A 262 -10.09 -8.50 29.45
CA GLN A 262 -9.44 -7.19 29.55
C GLN A 262 -8.23 -7.10 28.61
N GLY A 263 -8.26 -6.13 27.69
CA GLY A 263 -7.20 -5.90 26.71
C GLY A 263 -7.43 -6.55 25.34
N GLU A 264 -8.53 -7.29 25.16
CA GLU A 264 -8.95 -7.72 23.83
C GLU A 264 -9.82 -6.67 23.14
N ILE A 265 -9.70 -6.64 21.82
CA ILE A 265 -10.35 -5.68 20.92
C ILE A 265 -11.06 -6.43 19.79
N THR A 266 -12.03 -5.79 19.15
CA THR A 266 -12.56 -6.28 17.89
C THR A 266 -11.48 -6.12 16.82
N PRO A 267 -11.12 -7.19 16.09
CA PRO A 267 -10.12 -7.09 15.03
C PRO A 267 -10.48 -5.99 14.04
N ASP A 268 -9.45 -5.23 13.63
CA ASP A 268 -9.52 -4.11 12.68
C ASP A 268 -10.32 -2.90 13.16
N ALA A 269 -10.65 -2.81 14.46
CA ALA A 269 -11.39 -1.68 15.01
C ALA A 269 -10.54 -0.70 15.82
N ASP A 270 -9.30 -1.04 16.17
CA ASP A 270 -8.55 -0.30 17.18
C ASP A 270 -8.19 1.13 16.77
N ASP A 271 -7.86 1.39 15.51
CA ASP A 271 -7.57 2.75 15.05
C ASP A 271 -8.83 3.62 15.05
N ASP A 272 -9.94 3.10 14.55
CA ASP A 272 -11.25 3.76 14.59
C ASP A 272 -11.69 4.04 16.04
N VAL A 273 -11.48 3.07 16.93
CA VAL A 273 -11.79 3.18 18.35
C VAL A 273 -10.87 4.20 19.02
N LYS A 274 -9.55 4.18 18.78
CA LYS A 274 -8.59 5.14 19.36
C LYS A 274 -8.89 6.58 18.94
N ILE A 275 -9.28 6.82 17.69
CA ILE A 275 -9.67 8.16 17.23
C ILE A 275 -10.88 8.66 18.03
N VAL A 276 -11.88 7.78 18.25
CA VAL A 276 -13.05 8.11 19.07
C VAL A 276 -12.70 8.28 20.54
N GLU A 277 -11.86 7.40 21.10
CA GLU A 277 -11.42 7.46 22.49
C GLU A 277 -10.62 8.72 22.79
N GLU A 278 -9.75 9.14 21.86
CA GLU A 278 -9.01 10.39 21.95
C GLU A 278 -9.97 11.59 21.88
N ALA A 279 -10.95 11.57 20.99
CA ALA A 279 -11.96 12.61 20.90
C ALA A 279 -12.80 12.72 22.19
N LEU A 280 -13.22 11.58 22.76
CA LEU A 280 -13.93 11.52 24.05
C LEU A 280 -13.07 11.97 25.22
N ALA A 281 -11.77 11.70 25.20
CA ALA A 281 -10.83 12.18 26.20
C ALA A 281 -10.60 13.70 26.10
N LYS A 282 -10.52 14.24 24.88
CA LYS A 282 -10.48 15.69 24.63
C LYS A 282 -11.78 16.40 25.05
N GLU A 283 -12.92 15.71 25.02
CA GLU A 283 -14.19 16.18 25.58
C GLU A 283 -14.24 16.06 27.13
N GLY A 284 -13.24 15.44 27.74
CA GLY A 284 -13.19 15.19 29.19
C GLY A 284 -14.16 14.10 29.66
N LEU A 285 -14.67 13.28 28.73
CA LEU A 285 -15.66 12.24 29.02
C LEU A 285 -15.02 10.87 29.30
N LEU A 286 -13.80 10.66 28.82
CA LEU A 286 -13.02 9.43 28.99
C LEU A 286 -11.68 9.74 29.69
N SER A 287 -11.30 8.91 30.66
CA SER A 287 -10.00 9.04 31.34
C SER A 287 -8.87 8.66 30.38
N SER A 288 -7.75 9.39 30.45
CA SER A 288 -6.53 9.10 29.67
C SER A 288 -5.99 7.67 29.85
N LYS A 289 -6.40 6.96 30.91
CA LYS A 289 -6.08 5.54 31.13
C LYS A 289 -6.71 4.61 30.07
N TYR A 290 -7.84 5.02 29.50
CA TYR A 290 -8.64 4.22 28.56
C TYR A 290 -8.77 4.90 27.19
N ALA A 291 -8.07 6.01 26.97
CA ALA A 291 -8.28 6.85 25.79
C ALA A 291 -7.54 6.39 24.53
N TYR A 292 -6.83 5.26 24.60
CA TYR A 292 -5.88 4.83 23.58
C TYR A 292 -5.70 3.30 23.55
N ASP A 293 -6.57 2.56 24.24
CA ASP A 293 -6.42 1.10 24.31
C ASP A 293 -7.06 0.41 23.09
N GLY A 294 -7.86 1.14 22.31
CA GLY A 294 -8.45 0.64 21.06
C GLY A 294 -9.57 -0.37 21.30
N SER A 295 -10.00 -0.55 22.55
CA SER A 295 -11.10 -1.43 22.93
C SER A 295 -12.35 -0.59 23.14
N TYR A 296 -13.44 -0.88 22.43
CA TYR A 296 -14.72 -0.20 22.71
C TYR A 296 -15.39 -0.79 23.96
N GLY A 297 -14.69 -0.71 25.08
CA GLY A 297 -15.07 -1.34 26.34
C GLY A 297 -16.13 -0.56 27.11
N THR A 298 -16.44 -1.03 28.32
CA THR A 298 -17.49 -0.44 29.17
C THR A 298 -17.23 1.02 29.56
N ALA A 299 -15.97 1.44 29.64
CA ALA A 299 -15.59 2.83 29.90
C ALA A 299 -15.90 3.72 28.68
N THR A 300 -15.54 3.27 27.48
CA THR A 300 -15.78 3.95 26.21
C THR A 300 -17.28 4.05 25.91
N ILE A 301 -18.07 3.00 26.17
CA ILE A 301 -19.55 3.05 26.11
C ILE A 301 -20.12 4.13 27.04
N LYS A 302 -19.68 4.19 28.31
CA LYS A 302 -20.16 5.19 29.27
C LYS A 302 -19.79 6.61 28.85
N ALA A 303 -18.59 6.80 28.32
CA ALA A 303 -18.13 8.10 27.82
C ALA A 303 -18.92 8.54 26.58
N TYR A 304 -19.14 7.62 25.63
CA TYR A 304 -19.89 7.92 24.41
C TYR A 304 -21.38 8.18 24.69
N LYS A 305 -21.97 7.51 25.68
CA LYS A 305 -23.31 7.84 26.16
C LYS A 305 -23.41 9.28 26.66
N LYS A 306 -22.44 9.73 27.46
CA LYS A 306 -22.39 11.13 27.93
C LYS A 306 -22.21 12.12 26.77
N TRP A 307 -21.48 11.72 25.72
CA TRP A 307 -21.37 12.51 24.49
C TRP A 307 -22.74 12.64 23.79
N GLN A 308 -23.48 11.54 23.64
CA GLN A 308 -24.82 11.58 23.05
C GLN A 308 -25.78 12.49 23.85
N GLU A 309 -25.70 12.46 25.18
CA GLU A 309 -26.45 13.33 26.08
C GLU A 309 -26.03 14.80 25.92
N SER A 310 -24.73 15.10 25.85
CA SER A 310 -24.21 16.48 25.78
C SER A 310 -24.60 17.21 24.49
N ILE A 311 -24.80 16.48 23.39
CA ILE A 311 -25.27 17.05 22.12
C ILE A 311 -26.79 17.11 21.99
N GLY A 312 -27.52 16.84 23.08
CA GLY A 312 -28.98 16.95 23.17
C GLY A 312 -29.76 15.82 22.51
N SER A 313 -29.17 14.62 22.39
CA SER A 313 -29.90 13.47 21.85
C SER A 313 -31.03 13.05 22.79
N ALA A 314 -32.15 12.57 22.24
CA ALA A 314 -33.25 12.09 23.08
C ALA A 314 -32.78 10.88 23.93
N PRO A 315 -33.21 10.74 25.20
CA PRO A 315 -32.67 9.74 26.12
C PRO A 315 -32.66 8.29 25.58
N ARG A 316 -33.65 7.94 24.76
CA ARG A 316 -33.75 6.62 24.11
C ARG A 316 -32.65 6.31 23.08
N TYR A 317 -31.89 7.32 22.65
CA TYR A 317 -30.75 7.18 21.72
C TYR A 317 -29.40 7.43 22.40
N CYS A 318 -29.38 7.53 23.74
CA CYS A 318 -28.16 7.66 24.54
C CYS A 318 -27.77 6.30 25.13
N ASP A 319 -27.44 5.35 24.27
CA ASP A 319 -27.08 3.96 24.62
C ASP A 319 -25.57 3.73 24.67
N GLY A 320 -24.76 4.70 24.26
CA GLY A 320 -23.31 4.59 24.16
C GLY A 320 -22.82 3.81 22.94
N ILE A 321 -23.71 3.54 21.96
CA ILE A 321 -23.34 2.92 20.68
C ILE A 321 -23.29 4.01 19.61
N PRO A 322 -22.21 4.12 18.82
CA PRO A 322 -22.09 5.16 17.80
C PRO A 322 -23.20 5.10 16.75
N GLY A 323 -23.82 6.25 16.51
CA GLY A 323 -24.77 6.50 15.45
C GLY A 323 -24.22 7.50 14.45
N LYS A 324 -24.74 7.46 13.21
CA LYS A 324 -24.27 8.35 12.12
C LYS A 324 -24.24 9.83 12.53
N LYS A 325 -25.28 10.30 13.22
CA LYS A 325 -25.44 11.73 13.55
C LYS A 325 -24.48 12.18 14.65
N ASP A 326 -24.41 11.43 15.75
CA ASP A 326 -23.54 11.74 16.89
C ASP A 326 -22.06 11.55 16.57
N LEU A 327 -21.70 10.50 15.81
CA LEU A 327 -20.31 10.27 15.39
C LEU A 327 -19.84 11.33 14.40
N THR A 328 -20.69 11.74 13.45
CA THR A 328 -20.37 12.84 12.52
C THR A 328 -20.17 14.16 13.26
N LYS A 329 -20.95 14.43 14.32
CA LYS A 329 -20.75 15.62 15.16
C LYS A 329 -19.42 15.56 15.92
N LEU A 330 -19.06 14.39 16.45
CA LEU A 330 -17.79 14.20 17.16
C LEU A 330 -16.62 14.40 16.19
N GLY A 331 -16.72 13.80 15.00
CA GLY A 331 -15.73 13.95 13.93
C GLY A 331 -15.53 15.39 13.49
N LYS A 332 -16.62 16.13 13.22
CA LYS A 332 -16.52 17.56 12.91
C LYS A 332 -15.87 18.40 14.00
N LYS A 333 -16.04 18.02 15.27
CA LYS A 333 -15.46 18.74 16.41
C LYS A 333 -13.97 18.43 16.59
N TYR A 334 -13.56 17.20 16.28
CA TYR A 334 -12.20 16.71 16.60
C TYR A 334 -11.31 16.39 15.41
N GLY A 335 -11.80 16.61 14.18
CA GLY A 335 -10.98 16.58 12.97
C GLY A 335 -10.94 15.25 12.23
N PHE A 336 -12.00 14.41 12.36
CA PHE A 336 -12.14 13.17 11.60
C PHE A 336 -13.47 13.13 10.82
N THR A 337 -13.49 12.38 9.72
CA THR A 337 -14.67 12.12 8.89
C THR A 337 -15.25 10.75 9.18
N VAL A 338 -16.52 10.52 8.85
CA VAL A 338 -17.22 9.28 9.17
C VAL A 338 -17.59 8.54 7.90
N ASP A 339 -17.08 7.31 7.76
CA ASP A 339 -17.58 6.38 6.76
C ASP A 339 -18.88 5.73 7.28
N THR A 340 -19.92 5.75 6.43
CA THR A 340 -21.25 5.18 6.74
C THR A 340 -21.63 4.06 5.79
N SER A 341 -20.66 3.55 5.01
CA SER A 341 -20.82 2.33 4.24
C SER A 341 -20.93 1.12 5.18
N ASN A 342 -21.86 0.21 4.87
CA ASN A 342 -22.20 -0.96 5.69
C ASN A 342 -21.44 -2.19 5.26
#